data_AF-A0A2H0LST4-F1
#
_entry.id   AF-A0A2H0LST4-F1
#
_cell.length_a   1.000
_cell.length_b   1.000
_cell.length_c   1.000
_cell.angle_alpha   90.00
_cell.angle_beta   90.00
_cell.angle_gamma   90.00
#
_symmetry.space_group_name_H-M   'P 1'
#
loop_
_entity.id
_entity.type
_entity.pdbx_description
1 polymer ?
#
loop_
_entity_poly.entity_id
_entity_poly.type
_entity_poly.pdbx_seq_one_letter_code
_entity_poly.pdbx_strand_id
1 'polypeptide(L)'
;MYEQLEKTAARYQELEQLLGSQKQIADRKLYNKLAKELSDIRPVVSLYREYKNLLQETSDLEIVMSAKHDHDFMELAQAELKVLAEKKSALEQKLDKILAGENKDAGRDCIVEIRQGTGGDEAGLFAAVLYRMYSKYADNKGWVIEPMYSSVNEAGGIKEIVFSVKGKDSFRCLKFESGVHRVQRVPTT
;
A
#
# COMPACT_ATOMS: atom_id res chain seq x y z
N MET A 1 20.41 -0.92 -1.15
CA MET A 1 19.48 0.22 -1.12
C MET A 1 19.66 1.13 -2.34
N TYR A 2 20.75 1.91 -2.45
CA TYR A 2 20.92 2.92 -3.52
C TYR A 2 20.81 2.37 -4.94
N GLU A 3 21.46 1.24 -5.24
CA GLU A 3 21.39 0.62 -6.57
C GLU A 3 19.95 0.19 -6.95
N GLN A 4 19.15 -0.27 -5.97
CA GLN A 4 17.75 -0.63 -6.19
C GLN A 4 16.88 0.61 -6.43
N LEU A 5 17.15 1.71 -5.74
CA LEU A 5 16.46 2.99 -5.94
C LEU A 5 16.78 3.59 -7.31
N GLU A 6 18.04 3.54 -7.75
CA GLU A 6 18.41 3.96 -9.11
C GLU A 6 17.73 3.11 -10.19
N LYS A 7 17.72 1.77 -10.02
CA LYS A 7 16.99 0.87 -10.93
C LYS A 7 15.50 1.21 -10.99
N THR A 8 14.90 1.51 -9.85
CA THR A 8 13.47 1.88 -9.76
C THR A 8 13.19 3.23 -10.41
N ALA A 9 14.09 4.21 -10.22
CA ALA A 9 14.00 5.52 -10.85
C ALA A 9 14.15 5.44 -12.38
N ALA A 10 15.09 4.63 -12.88
CA ALA A 10 15.26 4.37 -14.30
C ALA A 10 14.02 3.70 -14.90
N ARG A 11 13.46 2.70 -14.19
CA ARG A 11 12.22 2.04 -14.59
C ARG A 11 11.03 3.01 -14.64
N TYR A 12 10.95 3.94 -13.70
CA TYR A 12 9.91 4.97 -13.70
C TYR A 12 9.99 5.88 -14.94
N GLN A 13 11.19 6.33 -15.30
CA GLN A 13 11.38 7.11 -16.53
C GLN A 13 11.02 6.31 -17.79
N GLU A 14 11.40 5.04 -17.84
CA GLU A 14 11.03 4.14 -18.93
C GLU A 14 9.50 4.03 -19.04
N LEU A 15 8.79 3.81 -17.94
CA LEU A 15 7.33 3.71 -17.92
C LEU A 15 6.65 5.02 -18.32
N GLU A 16 7.16 6.19 -17.90
CA GLU A 16 6.63 7.50 -18.35
C GLU A 16 6.76 7.65 -19.87
N GLN A 17 7.91 7.27 -20.45
CA GLN A 17 8.12 7.32 -21.90
C GLN A 17 7.22 6.35 -22.65
N LEU A 18 7.09 5.13 -22.14
CA LEU A 18 6.23 4.09 -22.73
C LEU A 18 4.76 4.57 -22.77
N LEU A 19 4.25 5.08 -21.64
CA LEU A 19 2.87 5.59 -21.53
C LEU A 19 2.62 6.88 -22.33
N GLY A 20 3.65 7.70 -22.55
CA GLY A 20 3.59 8.87 -23.41
C GLY A 20 3.60 8.56 -24.92
N SER A 21 3.92 7.33 -25.31
CA SER A 21 3.99 6.93 -26.72
C SER A 21 2.62 6.51 -27.29
N GLN A 22 2.20 7.14 -28.39
CA GLN A 22 0.90 6.87 -29.06
C GLN A 22 0.69 5.39 -29.46
N LYS A 23 1.76 4.61 -29.65
CA LYS A 23 1.69 3.20 -30.07
C LYS A 23 1.07 2.26 -29.02
N GLN A 24 1.12 2.60 -27.73
CA GLN A 24 0.67 1.72 -26.64
C GLN A 24 -0.80 1.94 -26.26
N ILE A 25 -1.43 2.99 -26.78
CA ILE A 25 -2.86 3.30 -26.54
C ILE A 25 -3.78 2.22 -27.11
N ALA A 26 -3.32 1.46 -28.12
CA ALA A 26 -4.11 0.42 -28.79
C ALA A 26 -4.37 -0.81 -27.90
N ASP A 27 -3.49 -1.15 -26.96
CA ASP A 27 -3.67 -2.27 -26.03
C ASP A 27 -4.05 -1.76 -24.63
N ARG A 28 -5.35 -1.72 -24.37
CA ARG A 28 -5.92 -1.26 -23.09
C ARG A 28 -5.49 -2.11 -21.90
N LYS A 29 -5.22 -3.41 -22.08
CA LYS A 29 -4.76 -4.30 -20.99
C LYS A 29 -3.32 -3.98 -20.62
N LEU A 30 -2.45 -3.83 -21.62
CA LEU A 30 -1.06 -3.46 -21.42
C LEU A 30 -0.94 -2.05 -20.80
N TYR A 31 -1.72 -1.08 -21.30
CA TYR A 31 -1.77 0.27 -20.73
C TYR A 31 -2.13 0.25 -19.24
N ASN A 32 -3.21 -0.45 -18.86
CA ASN A 32 -3.62 -0.54 -17.46
C ASN A 32 -2.54 -1.17 -16.57
N LYS A 33 -1.82 -2.17 -17.09
CA LYS A 33 -0.72 -2.81 -16.38
C LYS A 33 0.45 -1.85 -16.15
N LEU A 34 0.89 -1.14 -17.19
CA LEU A 34 1.99 -0.17 -17.12
C LEU A 34 1.62 1.05 -16.27
N ALA A 35 0.40 1.55 -16.38
CA ALA A 35 -0.11 2.65 -15.57
C ALA A 35 -0.16 2.27 -14.08
N LYS A 36 -0.54 1.03 -13.77
CA LYS A 36 -0.49 0.50 -12.41
C LYS A 36 0.95 0.40 -11.89
N GLU A 37 1.86 -0.17 -12.68
CA GLU A 37 3.28 -0.27 -12.31
C GLU A 37 3.89 1.12 -12.04
N LEU A 38 3.60 2.11 -12.89
CA LEU A 38 4.02 3.50 -12.70
C LEU A 38 3.48 4.09 -11.39
N SER A 39 2.19 3.87 -11.11
CA SER A 39 1.54 4.33 -9.89
C SER A 39 2.15 3.69 -8.64
N ASP A 40 2.50 2.42 -8.70
CA ASP A 40 3.05 1.66 -7.57
C ASP A 40 4.46 2.14 -7.20
N ILE A 41 5.30 2.48 -8.20
CA ILE A 41 6.68 2.90 -7.95
C ILE A 41 6.83 4.42 -7.75
N ARG A 42 5.85 5.24 -8.18
CA ARG A 42 5.87 6.71 -8.04
C ARG A 42 6.20 7.17 -6.61
N PRO A 43 5.59 6.62 -5.52
CA PRO A 43 5.92 7.03 -4.16
C PRO A 43 7.40 6.80 -3.81
N VAL A 44 7.97 5.68 -4.26
CA VAL A 44 9.39 5.34 -4.04
C VAL A 44 10.29 6.35 -4.72
N VAL A 45 10.00 6.68 -5.99
CA VAL A 45 10.79 7.63 -6.76
C VAL A 45 10.66 9.05 -6.23
N SER A 46 9.48 9.46 -5.73
CA SER A 46 9.32 10.78 -5.11
C SER A 46 10.19 10.94 -3.86
N LEU A 47 10.18 9.97 -2.95
CA LEU A 47 11.03 9.96 -1.75
C LEU A 47 12.51 9.90 -2.12
N TYR A 48 12.86 9.15 -3.17
CA TYR A 48 14.24 9.08 -3.63
C TYR A 48 14.74 10.41 -4.21
N ARG A 49 13.89 11.15 -4.93
CA ARG A 49 14.22 12.49 -5.43
C ARG A 49 14.40 13.48 -4.28
N GLU A 50 13.53 13.44 -3.27
CA GLU A 50 13.70 14.24 -2.04
C GLU A 50 15.04 13.93 -1.36
N TYR A 51 15.39 12.66 -1.25
CA TYR A 51 16.67 12.23 -0.69
C TYR A 51 17.86 12.74 -1.51
N LYS A 52 17.82 12.67 -2.84
CA LYS A 52 18.87 13.24 -3.71
C LYS A 52 19.01 14.76 -3.53
N ASN A 53 17.90 15.48 -3.43
CA ASN A 53 17.93 16.93 -3.21
C ASN A 53 18.58 17.26 -1.86
N LEU A 54 18.27 16.48 -0.81
CA LEU A 54 18.87 16.67 0.50
C LEU A 54 20.38 16.39 0.50
N LEU A 55 20.84 15.38 -0.25
CA LEU A 55 22.27 15.13 -0.43
C LEU A 55 22.95 16.29 -1.15
N GLN A 56 22.30 16.86 -2.16
CA GLN A 56 22.82 18.03 -2.87
C GLN A 56 22.90 19.24 -1.94
N GLU A 57 21.84 19.53 -1.18
CA GLU A 57 21.80 20.62 -0.20
C GLU A 57 22.90 20.49 0.86
N THR A 58 23.13 19.26 1.35
CA THR A 58 24.22 18.98 2.31
C THR A 58 25.58 19.24 1.68
N SER A 59 25.80 18.75 0.46
CA SER A 59 27.05 18.94 -0.28
C SER A 59 27.31 20.42 -0.59
N ASP A 60 26.28 21.16 -1.00
CA ASP A 60 26.39 22.59 -1.31
C ASP A 60 26.74 23.38 -0.05
N LEU A 61 26.12 23.05 1.09
CA LEU A 61 26.43 23.67 2.39
C LEU A 61 27.87 23.36 2.84
N GLU A 62 28.32 22.11 2.70
CA GLU A 62 29.70 21.71 3.01
C GLU A 62 30.73 22.45 2.12
N ILE A 63 30.42 22.64 0.84
CA ILE A 63 31.26 23.43 -0.08
C ILE A 63 31.32 24.89 0.38
N VAL A 64 30.19 25.49 0.74
CA VAL A 64 30.17 26.87 1.25
C VAL A 64 31.00 26.97 2.52
N MET A 65 30.83 26.06 3.48
CA MET A 65 31.59 26.02 4.73
C MET A 65 33.11 25.81 4.55
N SER A 66 33.55 25.28 3.40
CA SER A 66 34.97 25.11 3.10
C SER A 66 35.70 26.44 2.82
N ALA A 67 34.95 27.49 2.50
CA ALA A 67 35.48 28.84 2.34
C ALA A 67 35.69 29.53 3.69
N LYS A 68 36.45 30.62 3.70
CA LYS A 68 36.77 31.36 4.92
C LYS A 68 35.59 32.23 5.33
N HIS A 69 34.89 31.83 6.39
CA HIS A 69 33.75 32.55 6.96
C HIS A 69 34.01 32.99 8.40
N ASP A 70 33.16 33.88 8.92
CA ASP A 70 33.20 34.28 10.33
C ASP A 70 32.62 33.18 11.25
N HIS A 71 32.80 33.37 12.55
CA HIS A 71 32.39 32.38 13.55
C HIS A 71 30.87 32.18 13.57
N ASP A 72 30.11 33.27 13.49
CA ASP A 72 28.65 33.25 13.55
C ASP A 72 28.05 32.48 12.35
N PHE A 73 28.62 32.66 11.15
CA PHE A 73 28.23 31.89 9.98
C PHE A 73 28.52 30.39 10.16
N MET A 74 29.70 30.03 10.67
CA MET A 74 30.08 28.63 10.88
C MET A 74 29.18 27.94 11.90
N GLU A 75 28.77 28.63 12.98
CA GLU A 75 27.83 28.08 13.96
C GLU A 75 26.44 27.83 13.35
N LEU A 76 25.93 28.78 12.56
CA LEU A 76 24.64 28.63 11.87
C LEU A 76 24.67 27.46 10.87
N ALA A 77 25.74 27.37 10.06
CA ALA A 77 25.89 26.31 9.08
C ALA A 77 26.02 24.92 9.75
N GLN A 78 26.71 24.82 10.90
CA GLN A 78 26.76 23.58 11.67
C GLN A 78 25.39 23.17 12.25
N ALA A 79 24.58 24.14 12.69
CA ALA A 79 23.23 23.87 13.16
C ALA A 79 22.34 23.35 12.01
N GLU A 80 22.47 23.95 10.83
CA GLU A 80 21.75 23.51 9.63
C GLU A 80 22.17 22.11 9.16
N LEU A 81 23.47 21.79 9.18
CA LEU A 81 23.96 20.43 8.89
C LEU A 81 23.35 19.38 9.83
N LYS A 82 23.15 19.69 11.11
CA LYS A 82 22.49 18.77 12.04
C LYS A 82 21.03 18.53 11.64
N VAL A 83 20.30 19.58 11.27
CA VAL A 83 18.91 19.47 10.80
C VAL A 83 18.84 18.65 9.50
N LEU A 84 19.75 18.86 8.56
CA LEU A 84 19.84 18.09 7.32
C LEU A 84 20.16 16.61 7.60
N ALA A 85 21.07 16.32 8.54
CA ALA A 85 21.41 14.96 8.95
C ALA A 85 20.21 14.21 9.57
N GLU A 86 19.42 14.88 10.42
CA GLU A 86 18.19 14.30 10.99
C GLU A 86 17.14 14.00 9.91
N LYS A 87 16.92 14.96 9.00
CA LYS A 87 16.03 14.76 7.83
C LYS A 87 16.49 13.59 6.98
N LYS A 88 17.81 13.46 6.77
CA LYS A 88 18.42 12.40 5.97
C LYS A 88 18.15 11.03 6.59
N SER A 89 18.43 10.89 7.88
CA SER A 89 18.18 9.64 8.60
C SER A 89 16.69 9.24 8.57
N ALA A 90 15.78 10.21 8.74
CA ALA A 90 14.35 9.95 8.65
C ALA A 90 13.90 9.50 7.25
N LEU A 91 14.47 10.08 6.19
CA LEU A 91 14.21 9.69 4.80
C LEU A 91 14.78 8.30 4.48
N GLU A 92 15.98 7.98 4.95
CA GLU A 92 16.60 6.66 4.78
C GLU A 92 15.74 5.55 5.41
N GLN A 93 15.26 5.76 6.64
CA GLN A 93 14.36 4.81 7.29
C GLN A 93 13.04 4.62 6.53
N LYS A 94 12.47 5.68 5.96
CA LYS A 94 11.26 5.58 5.13
C LYS A 94 11.52 4.78 3.85
N LEU A 95 12.65 5.03 3.19
CA LEU A 95 13.04 4.31 1.97
C LEU A 95 13.30 2.83 2.27
N ASP A 96 13.99 2.50 3.37
CA ASP A 96 14.24 1.12 3.77
C ASP A 96 12.95 0.35 4.05
N LYS A 97 11.99 0.95 4.77
CA LYS A 97 10.67 0.35 5.01
C LYS A 97 9.93 0.02 3.71
N ILE A 98 9.98 0.92 2.74
CA ILE A 98 9.34 0.73 1.45
C ILE A 98 10.03 -0.37 0.64
N LEU A 99 11.37 -0.39 0.61
CA LEU A 99 12.16 -1.43 -0.06
C LEU A 99 11.98 -2.81 0.59
N ALA A 100 11.80 -2.87 1.91
CA ALA A 100 11.46 -4.08 2.65
C ALA A 100 10.05 -4.62 2.31
N GLY A 101 9.27 -3.88 1.53
CA GLY A 101 8.00 -4.34 0.99
C GLY A 101 6.80 -4.06 1.88
N GLU A 102 6.91 -3.18 2.90
CA GLU A 102 5.75 -2.72 3.68
C GLU A 102 4.64 -2.13 2.79
N ASN A 103 4.99 -1.68 1.57
CA ASN A 103 4.08 -1.05 0.62
C ASN A 103 3.55 -1.99 -0.50
N LYS A 104 3.96 -3.27 -0.57
CA LYS A 104 3.55 -4.19 -1.68
C LYS A 104 2.05 -4.49 -1.71
N ASP A 105 1.39 -4.33 -0.57
CA ASP A 105 -0.04 -4.60 -0.39
C ASP A 105 -0.90 -3.32 -0.36
N ALA A 106 -0.26 -2.14 -0.38
CA ALA A 106 -0.96 -0.87 -0.30
C ALA A 106 -1.78 -0.63 -1.57
N GLY A 107 -3.04 -0.24 -1.38
CA GLY A 107 -3.96 0.02 -2.51
C GLY A 107 -4.41 -1.22 -3.31
N ARG A 108 -4.11 -2.45 -2.85
CA ARG A 108 -4.70 -3.66 -3.44
C ARG A 108 -6.11 -3.87 -2.87
N ASP A 109 -7.08 -3.97 -3.78
CA ASP A 109 -8.40 -4.52 -3.46
C ASP A 109 -8.28 -6.00 -3.08
N CYS A 110 -9.24 -6.52 -2.30
CA CYS A 110 -9.27 -7.92 -1.93
C CYS A 110 -10.60 -8.58 -2.27
N ILE A 111 -10.56 -9.90 -2.49
CA ILE A 111 -11.74 -10.74 -2.57
C ILE A 111 -11.84 -11.51 -1.27
N VAL A 112 -13.01 -11.47 -0.65
CA VAL A 112 -13.29 -12.23 0.57
C VAL A 112 -14.30 -13.32 0.22
N GLU A 113 -13.98 -14.53 0.68
CA GLU A 113 -14.81 -15.71 0.52
C GLU A 113 -15.15 -16.26 1.91
N ILE A 114 -16.44 -16.32 2.21
CA ILE A 114 -16.95 -16.90 3.46
C ILE A 114 -17.72 -18.15 3.09
N ARG A 115 -17.27 -19.29 3.60
CA ARG A 115 -17.87 -20.60 3.38
C ARG A 115 -18.34 -21.20 4.70
N GLN A 116 -19.48 -21.85 4.64
CA GLN A 116 -20.01 -22.66 5.73
C GLN A 116 -19.04 -23.81 6.03
N GLY A 117 -18.56 -23.86 7.26
CA GLY A 117 -17.72 -24.94 7.77
C GLY A 117 -18.54 -26.06 8.43
N THR A 118 -17.93 -26.73 9.40
CA THR A 118 -18.59 -27.73 10.22
C THR A 118 -19.67 -27.11 11.10
N GLY A 119 -20.83 -27.77 11.23
CA GLY A 119 -21.93 -27.30 12.07
C GLY A 119 -23.27 -27.12 11.34
N GLY A 120 -23.37 -27.54 10.07
CA GLY A 120 -24.64 -27.53 9.34
C GLY A 120 -25.27 -26.13 9.33
N ASP A 121 -26.60 -26.06 9.46
CA ASP A 121 -27.34 -24.81 9.32
C ASP A 121 -26.86 -23.67 10.23
N GLU A 122 -26.42 -24.01 11.44
CA GLU A 122 -25.86 -23.08 12.42
C GLU A 122 -24.57 -22.40 11.91
N ALA A 123 -23.72 -23.15 11.19
CA ALA A 123 -22.53 -22.58 10.54
C ALA A 123 -22.91 -21.63 9.40
N GLY A 124 -24.02 -21.87 8.70
CA GLY A 124 -24.52 -20.96 7.67
C GLY A 124 -25.10 -19.67 8.27
N LEU A 125 -25.77 -19.75 9.41
CA LEU A 125 -26.20 -18.58 10.17
C LEU A 125 -25.00 -17.77 10.67
N PHE A 126 -23.93 -18.43 11.10
CA PHE A 126 -22.69 -17.76 11.51
C PHE A 126 -21.97 -17.09 10.32
N ALA A 127 -21.94 -17.73 9.15
CA ALA A 127 -21.41 -17.12 7.92
C ALA A 127 -22.16 -15.81 7.55
N ALA A 128 -23.48 -15.77 7.75
CA ALA A 128 -24.26 -14.54 7.58
C ALA A 128 -23.89 -13.43 8.57
N VAL A 129 -23.57 -13.80 9.82
CA VAL A 129 -23.07 -12.86 10.82
C VAL A 129 -21.71 -12.28 10.43
N LEU A 130 -20.79 -13.13 9.95
CA LEU A 130 -19.48 -12.69 9.47
C LEU A 130 -19.61 -11.75 8.27
N TYR A 131 -20.44 -12.08 7.30
CA TYR A 131 -20.69 -11.20 6.16
C TYR A 131 -21.18 -9.82 6.62
N ARG A 132 -22.20 -9.79 7.50
CA ARG A 132 -22.70 -8.52 8.07
C ARG A 132 -21.64 -7.76 8.86
N MET A 133 -20.78 -8.45 9.59
CA MET A 133 -19.67 -7.85 10.32
C MET A 133 -18.69 -7.17 9.36
N TYR A 134 -18.27 -7.87 8.30
CA TYR A 134 -17.35 -7.30 7.31
C TYR A 134 -17.99 -6.17 6.51
N SER A 135 -19.29 -6.23 6.19
CA SER A 135 -20.00 -5.11 5.57
C SER A 135 -19.93 -3.85 6.42
N LYS A 136 -20.26 -3.95 7.72
CA LYS A 136 -20.14 -2.80 8.63
C LYS A 136 -18.71 -2.32 8.80
N TYR A 137 -17.74 -3.23 8.84
CA TYR A 137 -16.33 -2.87 8.93
C TYR A 137 -15.84 -2.11 7.69
N ALA A 138 -16.25 -2.55 6.49
CA ALA A 138 -15.97 -1.86 5.24
C ALA A 138 -16.61 -0.47 5.19
N ASP A 139 -17.89 -0.34 5.57
CA ASP A 139 -18.60 0.95 5.63
C ASP A 139 -17.85 1.96 6.52
N ASN A 140 -17.43 1.52 7.72
CA ASN A 140 -16.67 2.36 8.66
C ASN A 140 -15.29 2.79 8.12
N LYS A 141 -14.72 2.03 7.19
CA LYS A 141 -13.44 2.34 6.53
C LYS A 141 -13.62 3.11 5.21
N GLY A 142 -14.87 3.37 4.79
CA GLY A 142 -15.18 3.97 3.50
C GLY A 142 -14.82 3.06 2.31
N TRP A 143 -14.79 1.75 2.52
CA TRP A 143 -14.58 0.77 1.45
C TRP A 143 -15.91 0.40 0.80
N VAL A 144 -15.87 0.05 -0.48
CA VAL A 144 -17.02 -0.40 -1.24
C VAL A 144 -17.01 -1.92 -1.31
N ILE A 145 -18.12 -2.56 -0.91
CA ILE A 145 -18.34 -3.99 -1.11
C ILE A 145 -19.17 -4.23 -2.36
N GLU A 146 -18.70 -5.10 -3.24
CA GLU A 146 -19.46 -5.58 -4.40
C GLU A 146 -19.62 -7.11 -4.29
N PRO A 147 -20.83 -7.60 -3.97
CA PRO A 147 -21.13 -9.03 -3.97
C PRO A 147 -20.97 -9.61 -5.38
N MET A 148 -20.26 -10.73 -5.49
CA MET A 148 -20.02 -11.41 -6.76
C MET A 148 -20.82 -12.71 -6.87
N TYR A 149 -20.95 -13.43 -5.76
CA TYR A 149 -21.66 -14.70 -5.70
C TYR A 149 -22.20 -14.92 -4.29
N SER A 150 -23.38 -15.53 -4.18
CA SER A 150 -23.97 -15.94 -2.91
C SER A 150 -24.81 -17.21 -3.07
N SER A 151 -24.69 -18.10 -2.11
CA SER A 151 -25.48 -19.31 -1.97
C SER A 151 -26.02 -19.39 -0.55
N VAL A 152 -27.31 -19.67 -0.42
CA VAL A 152 -28.00 -19.80 0.87
C VAL A 152 -28.24 -21.26 1.21
N ASN A 153 -28.35 -21.58 2.50
CA ASN A 153 -28.81 -22.90 2.97
C ASN A 153 -30.32 -22.89 3.26
N GLU A 154 -30.87 -24.05 3.59
CA GLU A 154 -32.31 -24.24 3.82
C GLU A 154 -32.83 -23.47 5.03
N ALA A 155 -31.99 -23.26 6.06
CA ALA A 155 -32.30 -22.48 7.25
C ALA A 155 -32.18 -20.95 7.06
N GLY A 156 -31.94 -20.46 5.84
CA GLY A 156 -31.83 -19.03 5.54
C GLY A 156 -30.49 -18.37 5.93
N GLY A 157 -29.49 -19.19 6.26
CA GLY A 157 -28.08 -18.79 6.39
C GLY A 157 -27.33 -18.79 5.06
N ILE A 158 -26.03 -18.47 5.12
CA ILE A 158 -25.14 -18.42 3.95
C ILE A 158 -24.32 -19.71 3.88
N LYS A 159 -24.46 -20.46 2.80
CA LYS A 159 -23.58 -21.59 2.49
C LYS A 159 -22.23 -21.10 1.96
N GLU A 160 -22.27 -20.10 1.08
CA GLU A 160 -21.08 -19.50 0.48
C GLU A 160 -21.39 -18.07 0.03
N ILE A 161 -20.47 -17.13 0.26
CA ILE A 161 -20.55 -15.78 -0.30
C ILE A 161 -19.16 -15.30 -0.70
N VAL A 162 -19.07 -14.73 -1.89
CA VAL A 162 -17.86 -14.13 -2.45
C VAL A 162 -18.16 -12.68 -2.78
N PHE A 163 -17.33 -11.77 -2.27
CA PHE A 163 -17.47 -10.35 -2.50
C PHE A 163 -16.12 -9.67 -2.67
N SER A 164 -16.07 -8.64 -3.51
CA SER A 164 -14.90 -7.78 -3.63
C SER A 164 -14.99 -6.61 -2.66
N VAL A 165 -13.86 -6.22 -2.07
CA VAL A 165 -13.73 -5.08 -1.17
C VAL A 165 -12.75 -4.10 -1.79
N LYS A 166 -13.30 -3.00 -2.31
CA LYS A 166 -12.57 -1.95 -2.99
C LYS A 166 -12.30 -0.79 -2.05
N GLY A 167 -11.04 -0.40 -1.91
CA GLY A 167 -10.67 0.71 -1.05
C GLY A 167 -9.22 0.70 -0.64
N LYS A 168 -8.73 1.86 -0.21
CA LYS A 168 -7.34 2.02 0.21
C LYS A 168 -7.02 1.06 1.36
N ASP A 169 -5.98 0.24 1.15
CA ASP A 169 -5.44 -0.73 2.09
C ASP A 169 -6.38 -1.89 2.50
N SER A 170 -7.45 -2.16 1.74
CA SER A 170 -8.41 -3.23 2.09
C SER A 170 -7.73 -4.59 2.22
N PHE A 171 -6.89 -4.98 1.27
CA PHE A 171 -6.12 -6.23 1.35
C PHE A 171 -5.14 -6.25 2.54
N ARG A 172 -4.42 -5.14 2.78
CA ARG A 172 -3.46 -5.04 3.87
C ARG A 172 -4.10 -5.28 5.24
N CYS A 173 -5.33 -4.79 5.42
CA CYS A 173 -6.10 -5.00 6.65
C CYS A 173 -6.69 -6.41 6.74
N LEU A 174 -7.30 -6.91 5.66
CA LEU A 174 -8.06 -8.17 5.68
C LEU A 174 -7.20 -9.42 5.47
N LYS A 175 -5.91 -9.30 5.11
CA LYS A 175 -5.02 -10.46 4.88
C LYS A 175 -4.89 -11.39 6.08
N PHE A 176 -5.11 -10.87 7.29
CA PHE A 176 -5.02 -11.65 8.54
C PHE A 176 -6.33 -12.35 8.91
N GLU A 177 -7.42 -12.08 8.19
CA GLU A 177 -8.72 -12.71 8.42
C GLU A 177 -8.84 -14.10 7.77
N SER A 178 -7.83 -14.49 7.00
CA SER A 178 -7.75 -15.80 6.36
C SER A 178 -7.62 -16.90 7.41
N GLY A 179 -8.55 -17.84 7.40
CA GLY A 179 -8.52 -18.99 8.30
C GLY A 179 -9.91 -19.45 8.72
N VAL A 180 -9.92 -20.32 9.72
CA VAL A 180 -11.16 -20.87 10.29
C VAL A 180 -11.60 -20.01 11.46
N HIS A 181 -12.84 -19.52 11.39
CA HIS A 181 -13.47 -18.76 12.46
C HIS A 181 -14.31 -19.68 13.33
N ARG A 182 -14.04 -19.74 14.64
CA ARG A 182 -14.76 -20.61 15.58
C ARG A 182 -15.87 -19.84 16.29
N VAL A 183 -17.04 -20.47 16.41
CA VAL A 183 -18.18 -19.95 17.19
C VAL A 183 -18.58 -20.97 18.26
N GLN A 184 -18.93 -20.47 19.44
CA GLN A 184 -19.53 -21.24 20.53
C GLN A 184 -20.74 -20.46 21.04
N ARG A 185 -21.94 -21.01 20.85
CA ARG A 185 -23.21 -20.46 21.34
C ARG A 185 -24.25 -21.56 21.42
N VAL A 186 -25.40 -21.27 22.02
CA VAL A 186 -26.58 -22.11 21.92
C VAL A 186 -27.14 -21.96 20.48
N PRO A 187 -27.27 -23.04 19.69
CA PRO A 187 -27.79 -22.95 18.32
C PRO A 187 -29.20 -22.39 18.27
N THR A 188 -29.52 -21.70 17.17
CA THR A 188 -30.91 -21.22 16.94
C THR A 188 -31.77 -22.29 16.28
N THR A 189 -31.12 -23.21 15.58
CA THR A 189 -31.70 -24.41 14.98
C THR A 189 -31.81 -25.57 15.95
#